data_AF-A0A973A0U8-F1
#
_entry.id   AF-A0A973A0U8-F1
#
_cell.length_a   1.000
_cell.length_b   1.000
_cell.length_c   1.000
_cell.angle_alpha   90.00
_cell.angle_beta   90.00
_cell.angle_gamma   90.00
#
_symmetry.space_group_name_H-M   'P 1'
#
loop_
_entity.id
_entity.type
_entity.pdbx_description
1 polymer ?
#
loop_
_entity_poly.entity_id
_entity_poly.type
_entity_poly.pdbx_seq_one_letter_code
_entity_poly.pdbx_strand_id
1 'polypeptide(L)'
;GNDVKLHLLSLPRDSRDPAHTDEKHVVGTFLGKAGQYKPQLVGFNSASADIKAMIQRSVVQGLTLPEFCKRPNKPWEGEDYFDSRNSEASVDLKDVLGGWGKATPSLNEIATLSGIPGKMDVDGQQVANLWLDGHLDKIVAYNEFDSLTTYLVWLRVAHFGGHFTTEQYQKEQQLVRDLIAREVSENHKTHLNDFQTEWDRLEALRQ
;
A
#
# COMPACT_ATOMS: atom_id res chain seq x y z
N GLY A 1 -17.48 20.52 1.41
CA GLY A 1 -16.13 20.01 1.12
C GLY A 1 -16.29 18.76 0.30
N ASN A 2 -15.41 18.48 -0.65
CA ASN A 2 -15.50 17.24 -1.44
C ASN A 2 -15.41 16.05 -0.48
N ASP A 3 -16.41 15.17 -0.49
CA ASP A 3 -16.37 13.93 0.26
C ASP A 3 -15.16 13.08 -0.18
N VAL A 4 -14.33 12.68 0.77
CA VAL A 4 -13.21 11.76 0.54
C VAL A 4 -13.78 10.41 0.13
N LYS A 5 -13.20 9.80 -0.92
CA LYS A 5 -13.57 8.46 -1.40
C LYS A 5 -12.37 7.55 -1.35
N LEU A 6 -12.53 6.39 -0.71
CA LEU A 6 -11.51 5.35 -0.67
C LEU A 6 -11.81 4.28 -1.72
N HIS A 7 -10.74 3.76 -2.32
CA HIS A 7 -10.79 2.70 -3.31
C HIS A 7 -9.69 1.67 -3.02
N LEU A 8 -10.04 0.39 -3.06
CA LEU A 8 -9.07 -0.71 -2.97
C LEU A 8 -8.82 -1.27 -4.38
N LEU A 9 -7.69 -0.89 -4.98
CA LEU A 9 -7.35 -1.23 -6.35
C LEU A 9 -6.11 -2.11 -6.39
N SER A 10 -6.20 -3.21 -7.14
CA SER A 10 -5.14 -4.22 -7.24
C SER A 10 -4.74 -4.43 -8.70
N LEU A 11 -3.46 -4.71 -8.92
CA LEU A 11 -2.93 -5.20 -10.20
C LEU A 11 -2.32 -6.59 -9.95
N PRO A 12 -2.57 -7.59 -10.81
CA PRO A 12 -3.49 -7.56 -11.96
C PRO A 12 -4.96 -7.37 -11.55
N ARG A 13 -5.79 -6.79 -12.42
CA ARG A 13 -7.24 -6.60 -12.16
C ARG A 13 -8.03 -7.91 -12.25
N ASP A 14 -7.63 -8.79 -13.15
CA ASP A 14 -8.09 -10.17 -13.22
C ASP A 14 -6.85 -11.06 -13.23
N SER A 15 -6.66 -11.85 -12.18
CA SER A 15 -5.51 -12.75 -12.03
C SER A 15 -5.54 -13.95 -12.99
N ARG A 16 -6.63 -14.13 -13.73
CA ARG A 16 -6.81 -15.22 -14.69
C ARG A 16 -6.61 -14.76 -16.14
N ASP A 17 -6.54 -13.45 -16.37
CA ASP A 17 -6.32 -12.89 -17.71
C ASP A 17 -4.81 -12.71 -17.96
N PRO A 18 -4.20 -13.47 -18.89
CA PRO A 18 -2.78 -13.36 -19.21
C PRO A 18 -2.34 -11.95 -19.58
N ALA A 19 -3.20 -11.17 -20.23
CA ALA A 19 -2.88 -9.79 -20.62
C ALA A 19 -2.78 -8.86 -19.40
N HIS A 20 -3.56 -9.12 -18.35
CA HIS A 20 -3.49 -8.38 -17.10
C HIS A 20 -2.31 -8.83 -16.22
N THR A 21 -1.96 -10.13 -16.26
CA THR A 21 -0.88 -10.70 -15.45
C THR A 21 0.51 -10.51 -16.06
N ASP A 22 0.60 -10.10 -17.33
CA ASP A 22 1.86 -9.80 -17.99
C ASP A 22 2.65 -8.74 -17.20
N GLU A 23 3.93 -9.04 -16.89
CA GLU A 23 4.74 -8.17 -16.04
C GLU A 23 4.85 -6.75 -16.61
N LYS A 24 5.02 -6.63 -17.94
CA LYS A 24 5.14 -5.33 -18.61
C LYS A 24 3.84 -4.55 -18.50
N HIS A 25 2.68 -5.23 -18.56
CA HIS A 25 1.39 -4.62 -18.29
C HIS A 25 1.28 -4.13 -16.84
N VAL A 26 1.61 -4.95 -15.85
CA VAL A 26 1.47 -4.60 -14.41
C VAL A 26 2.36 -3.41 -14.05
N VAL A 27 3.67 -3.50 -14.29
CA VAL A 27 4.62 -2.44 -13.89
C VAL A 27 4.43 -1.17 -14.72
N GLY A 28 4.13 -1.32 -16.02
CA GLY A 28 3.86 -0.19 -16.91
C GLY A 28 2.57 0.55 -16.56
N THR A 29 1.53 -0.17 -16.16
CA THR A 29 0.26 0.43 -15.71
C THR A 29 0.47 1.21 -14.41
N PHE A 30 1.12 0.61 -13.40
CA PHE A 30 1.32 1.28 -12.12
C PHE A 30 2.16 2.56 -12.27
N LEU A 31 3.37 2.46 -12.83
CA LEU A 31 4.27 3.61 -12.95
C LEU A 31 3.75 4.65 -13.94
N GLY A 32 3.11 4.21 -15.03
CA GLY A 32 2.48 5.12 -15.99
C GLY A 32 1.37 5.96 -15.36
N LYS A 33 0.54 5.34 -14.50
CA LYS A 33 -0.50 6.05 -13.74
C LYS A 33 0.07 6.97 -12.67
N ALA A 34 1.14 6.54 -11.97
CA ALA A 34 1.86 7.40 -11.04
C ALA A 34 2.42 8.66 -11.74
N GLY A 35 3.05 8.50 -12.92
CA GLY A 35 3.53 9.64 -13.71
C GLY A 35 2.41 10.57 -14.20
N GLN A 36 1.27 10.01 -14.62
CA GLN A 36 0.13 10.78 -15.13
C GLN A 36 -0.59 11.58 -14.04
N TYR A 37 -0.89 10.95 -12.91
CA TYR A 37 -1.74 11.54 -11.87
C TYR A 37 -0.96 12.13 -10.71
N LYS A 38 0.34 11.84 -10.63
CA LYS A 38 1.25 12.35 -9.61
C LYS A 38 0.74 12.18 -8.17
N PRO A 39 0.25 10.99 -7.77
CA PRO A 39 -0.23 10.79 -6.41
C PRO A 39 0.92 10.84 -5.40
N GLN A 40 0.64 11.19 -4.15
CA GLN A 40 1.54 10.85 -3.06
C GLN A 40 1.50 9.33 -2.85
N LEU A 41 2.65 8.67 -2.96
CA LEU A 41 2.79 7.24 -2.73
C LEU A 41 3.19 7.01 -1.28
N VAL A 42 2.34 6.34 -0.52
CA VAL A 42 2.63 5.95 0.85
C VAL A 42 2.92 4.44 0.87
N GLY A 43 4.02 4.04 1.52
CA GLY A 43 4.34 2.63 1.70
C GLY A 43 5.22 2.37 2.91
N PHE A 44 5.59 1.11 3.13
CA PHE A 44 6.50 0.71 4.21
C PHE A 44 7.75 0.06 3.60
N ASN A 45 8.91 0.72 3.68
CA ASN A 45 10.14 0.39 2.95
C ASN A 45 10.02 0.50 1.42
N SER A 46 8.99 1.19 0.92
CA SER A 46 8.64 1.24 -0.50
C SER A 46 9.62 2.03 -1.36
N ALA A 47 10.24 3.06 -0.79
CA ALA A 47 11.20 3.88 -1.53
C ALA A 47 12.49 3.11 -1.82
N SER A 48 12.87 2.18 -0.94
CA SER A 48 14.09 1.38 -1.07
C SER A 48 13.86 -0.01 -1.67
N ALA A 49 12.62 -0.52 -1.65
CA ALA A 49 12.25 -1.82 -2.20
C ALA A 49 11.28 -1.69 -3.38
N ASP A 50 9.99 -1.48 -3.12
CA ASP A 50 8.90 -1.60 -4.11
C ASP A 50 9.09 -0.73 -5.35
N ILE A 51 9.32 0.58 -5.17
CA ILE A 51 9.52 1.51 -6.28
C ILE A 51 10.78 1.17 -7.06
N LYS A 52 11.87 0.78 -6.38
CA LYS A 52 13.13 0.40 -7.03
C LYS A 52 12.97 -0.89 -7.83
N ALA A 53 12.25 -1.88 -7.29
CA ALA A 53 11.94 -3.11 -8.01
C ALA A 53 11.13 -2.80 -9.28
N MET A 54 10.05 -2.01 -9.18
CA MET A 54 9.24 -1.64 -10.35
C MET A 54 10.04 -0.87 -11.41
N ILE A 55 10.91 0.06 -11.01
CA ILE A 55 11.79 0.77 -11.95
C ILE A 55 12.75 -0.20 -12.64
N GLN A 56 13.43 -1.07 -11.88
CA GLN A 56 14.37 -2.05 -12.43
C GLN A 56 13.67 -2.98 -13.43
N ARG A 57 12.49 -3.50 -13.07
CA ARG A 57 11.71 -4.38 -13.94
C ARG A 57 11.19 -3.65 -15.17
N SER A 58 10.82 -2.37 -15.06
CA SER A 58 10.43 -1.56 -16.20
C SER A 58 11.58 -1.33 -17.19
N VAL A 59 12.79 -1.14 -16.71
CA VAL A 59 14.01 -1.06 -17.54
C VAL A 59 14.26 -2.40 -18.25
N VAL A 60 14.20 -3.52 -17.52
CA VAL A 60 14.38 -4.86 -18.09
C VAL A 60 13.35 -5.15 -19.19
N GLN A 61 12.10 -4.70 -19.00
CA GLN A 61 11.00 -4.87 -19.95
C GLN A 61 11.01 -3.86 -21.12
N GLY A 62 11.99 -2.95 -21.17
CA GLY A 62 12.13 -1.94 -22.23
C GLY A 62 10.97 -0.94 -22.28
N LEU A 63 10.41 -0.58 -21.12
CA LEU A 63 9.31 0.38 -21.04
C LEU A 63 9.79 1.82 -21.19
N THR A 64 8.95 2.66 -21.82
CA THR A 64 9.15 4.11 -21.92
C THR A 64 8.10 4.79 -21.05
N LEU A 65 8.54 5.46 -19.98
CA LEU A 65 7.68 6.09 -18.95
C LEU A 65 8.09 7.55 -18.68
N PRO A 66 8.03 8.45 -19.69
CA PRO A 66 8.61 9.79 -19.61
C PRO A 66 7.97 10.67 -18.52
N GLU A 67 6.65 10.59 -18.34
CA GLU A 67 5.96 11.37 -17.31
C GLU A 67 6.35 10.93 -15.88
N PHE A 68 6.53 9.62 -15.67
CA PHE A 68 7.01 9.10 -14.38
C PHE A 68 8.48 9.48 -14.12
N CYS A 69 9.31 9.45 -15.16
CA CYS A 69 10.73 9.80 -15.07
C CYS A 69 10.99 11.32 -15.09
N LYS A 70 9.97 12.16 -15.22
CA LYS A 70 10.12 13.61 -15.22
C LYS A 70 10.41 14.09 -13.80
N ARG A 71 11.61 14.63 -13.60
CA ARG A 71 12.07 15.13 -12.31
C ARG A 71 12.08 16.67 -12.29
N PRO A 72 11.75 17.31 -11.16
CA PRO A 72 11.85 18.75 -11.02
C PRO A 72 13.32 19.21 -11.02
N ASN A 73 13.58 20.48 -11.36
CA ASN A 73 14.96 20.99 -11.30
C ASN A 73 15.40 21.23 -9.86
N LYS A 74 14.46 21.57 -8.98
CA LYS A 74 14.68 21.74 -7.54
C LYS A 74 13.66 20.93 -6.74
N PRO A 75 14.02 20.39 -5.55
CA PRO A 75 13.13 19.49 -4.79
C PRO A 75 11.74 20.05 -4.48
N TRP A 76 11.60 21.35 -4.28
CA TRP A 76 10.32 22.01 -3.96
C TRP A 76 9.48 22.39 -5.18
N GLU A 77 9.95 22.12 -6.41
CA GLU A 77 9.23 22.48 -7.64
C GLU A 77 8.27 21.38 -8.12
N GLY A 78 8.28 20.19 -7.52
CA GLY A 78 7.34 19.13 -7.87
C GLY A 78 7.68 17.77 -7.29
N GLU A 79 6.97 16.76 -7.81
CA GLU A 79 7.07 15.37 -7.38
C GLU A 79 8.32 14.69 -7.95
N ASP A 80 9.08 13.99 -7.11
CA ASP A 80 10.22 13.17 -7.52
C ASP A 80 10.14 11.78 -6.86
N TYR A 81 9.65 10.79 -7.61
CA TYR A 81 9.58 9.39 -7.16
C TYR A 81 10.94 8.68 -7.07
N PHE A 82 12.04 9.33 -7.46
CA PHE A 82 13.38 8.77 -7.36
C PHE A 82 14.11 9.21 -6.09
N ASP A 83 13.68 10.32 -5.48
CA ASP A 83 14.27 10.93 -4.28
C ASP A 83 13.24 11.05 -3.14
N SER A 84 13.03 9.96 -2.42
CA SER A 84 12.14 9.91 -1.26
C SER A 84 12.64 10.71 -0.05
N ARG A 85 13.88 11.20 -0.06
CA ARG A 85 14.44 11.97 1.07
C ARG A 85 14.08 13.43 1.01
N ASN A 86 13.94 13.97 -0.21
CA ASN A 86 13.70 15.39 -0.44
C ASN A 86 12.36 15.66 -1.14
N SER A 87 11.58 14.62 -1.47
CA SER A 87 10.27 14.76 -2.12
C SER A 87 9.16 14.14 -1.30
N GLU A 88 8.10 14.92 -1.09
CA GLU A 88 6.84 14.47 -0.47
C GLU A 88 6.00 13.58 -1.39
N ALA A 89 6.45 13.33 -2.63
CA ALA A 89 5.78 12.43 -3.55
C ALA A 89 5.82 10.97 -3.07
N SER A 90 6.75 10.61 -2.19
CA SER A 90 6.87 9.28 -1.60
C SER A 90 7.06 9.38 -0.08
N VAL A 91 6.08 8.90 0.68
CA VAL A 91 6.14 8.81 2.13
C VAL A 91 6.46 7.36 2.50
N ASP A 92 7.70 7.11 2.94
CA ASP A 92 8.11 5.80 3.43
C ASP A 92 7.94 5.74 4.97
N LEU A 93 6.93 5.00 5.43
CA LEU A 93 6.62 4.86 6.85
C LEU A 93 7.75 4.23 7.65
N LYS A 94 8.61 3.42 7.01
CA LYS A 94 9.78 2.86 7.68
C LYS A 94 10.79 3.96 7.99
N ASP A 95 10.97 4.94 7.09
CA ASP A 95 11.86 6.07 7.33
C ASP A 95 11.25 7.05 8.35
N VAL A 96 9.92 7.22 8.37
CA VAL A 96 9.21 8.07 9.34
C VAL A 96 9.27 7.51 10.76
N LEU A 97 9.07 6.19 10.92
CA LEU A 97 8.98 5.53 12.22
C LEU A 97 10.31 4.95 12.71
N GLY A 98 11.20 4.64 11.77
CA GLY A 98 12.45 3.93 12.05
C GLY A 98 13.53 4.83 12.62
N GLY A 99 14.51 4.18 13.25
CA GLY A 99 15.71 4.82 13.75
C GLY A 99 16.96 4.02 13.40
N TRP A 100 18.11 4.48 13.89
CA TRP A 100 19.38 3.82 13.61
C TRP A 100 19.43 2.39 14.18
N GLY A 101 19.89 1.43 13.36
CA GLY A 101 20.07 0.04 13.77
C GLY A 101 18.76 -0.68 14.07
N LYS A 102 18.64 -1.26 15.28
CA LYS A 102 17.49 -2.08 15.69
C LYS A 102 16.23 -1.29 16.06
N ALA A 103 16.29 0.04 16.01
CA ALA A 103 15.15 0.90 16.35
C ALA A 103 14.08 0.98 15.23
N THR A 104 14.21 0.19 14.17
CA THR A 104 13.24 0.13 13.08
C THR A 104 12.26 -1.03 13.31
N PRO A 105 10.97 -0.76 13.59
CA PRO A 105 9.98 -1.83 13.68
C PRO A 105 9.68 -2.41 12.30
N SER A 106 9.17 -3.63 12.24
CA SER A 106 8.46 -4.15 11.07
C SER A 106 7.05 -3.57 10.98
N LEU A 107 6.45 -3.62 9.78
CA LEU A 107 5.05 -3.24 9.59
C LEU A 107 4.11 -4.04 10.53
N ASN A 108 4.37 -5.33 10.68
CA ASN A 108 3.61 -6.20 11.56
C ASN A 108 3.68 -5.74 13.03
N GLU A 109 4.88 -5.44 13.54
CA GLU A 109 5.05 -5.00 14.93
C GLU A 109 4.32 -3.69 15.20
N ILE A 110 4.48 -2.68 14.34
CA ILE A 110 3.82 -1.39 14.56
C ILE A 110 2.30 -1.49 14.39
N ALA A 111 1.81 -2.28 13.44
CA ALA A 111 0.39 -2.48 13.21
C ALA A 111 -0.28 -3.17 14.40
N THR A 112 0.22 -4.35 14.78
CA THR A 112 -0.38 -5.16 15.86
C THR A 112 -0.38 -4.45 17.20
N LEU A 113 0.73 -3.78 17.56
CA LEU A 113 0.79 -2.94 18.77
C LEU A 113 -0.14 -1.73 18.72
N SER A 114 -0.50 -1.28 17.51
CA SER A 114 -1.46 -0.20 17.30
C SER A 114 -2.92 -0.68 17.27
N GLY A 115 -3.18 -1.98 17.43
CA GLY A 115 -4.51 -2.58 17.30
C GLY A 115 -5.01 -2.65 15.86
N ILE A 116 -4.09 -2.65 14.90
CA ILE A 116 -4.34 -2.78 13.46
C ILE A 116 -3.92 -4.18 13.04
N PRO A 117 -4.69 -4.90 12.19
CA PRO A 117 -4.25 -6.19 11.66
C PRO A 117 -2.87 -6.08 11.02
N GLY A 118 -1.94 -6.91 11.47
CA GLY A 118 -0.61 -7.01 10.91
C GLY A 118 -0.55 -8.08 9.83
N LYS A 119 0.45 -8.96 9.94
CA LYS A 119 0.63 -10.10 9.06
C LYS A 119 -0.51 -11.11 9.27
N MET A 120 -1.30 -11.33 8.22
CA MET A 120 -2.35 -12.35 8.16
C MET A 120 -1.74 -13.72 7.77
N ASP A 121 -2.55 -14.79 7.71
CA ASP A 121 -2.11 -16.20 7.59
C ASP A 121 -1.13 -16.54 6.43
N VAL A 122 -1.03 -15.70 5.40
CA VAL A 122 -0.06 -15.86 4.31
C VAL A 122 1.25 -15.16 4.67
N ASP A 123 2.33 -15.93 4.77
CA ASP A 123 3.69 -15.39 4.91
C ASP A 123 4.28 -15.02 3.54
N GLY A 124 4.97 -13.88 3.43
CA GLY A 124 5.76 -13.51 2.26
C GLY A 124 6.73 -14.61 1.77
N GLN A 125 7.19 -15.50 2.66
CA GLN A 125 7.99 -16.68 2.29
C GLN A 125 7.23 -17.67 1.39
N GLN A 126 5.89 -17.65 1.41
CA GLN A 126 5.03 -18.53 0.61
C GLN A 126 4.76 -17.95 -0.78
N VAL A 127 5.06 -16.67 -1.04
CA VAL A 127 4.72 -16.00 -2.31
C VAL A 127 5.34 -16.70 -3.51
N ALA A 128 6.59 -17.15 -3.41
CA ALA A 128 7.24 -17.88 -4.50
C ALA A 128 6.53 -19.20 -4.84
N ASN A 129 6.12 -19.97 -3.81
CA ASN A 129 5.38 -21.22 -4.02
C ASN A 129 3.98 -20.94 -4.58
N LEU A 130 3.26 -19.97 -4.01
CA LEU A 130 1.95 -19.56 -4.53
C LEU A 130 2.03 -19.13 -6.00
N TRP A 131 3.09 -18.41 -6.38
CA TRP A 131 3.31 -18.01 -7.77
C TRP A 131 3.53 -19.22 -8.68
N LEU A 132 4.43 -20.14 -8.30
CA LEU A 132 4.71 -21.36 -9.06
C LEU A 132 3.50 -22.28 -9.18
N ASP A 133 2.65 -22.30 -8.16
CA ASP A 133 1.41 -23.08 -8.12
C ASP A 133 0.22 -22.38 -8.83
N GLY A 134 0.42 -21.17 -9.37
CA GLY A 134 -0.60 -20.41 -10.10
C GLY A 134 -1.66 -19.75 -9.21
N HIS A 135 -1.40 -19.61 -7.90
CA HIS A 135 -2.29 -18.99 -6.91
C HIS A 135 -2.13 -17.47 -6.82
N LEU A 136 -2.26 -16.79 -7.97
CA LEU A 136 -2.16 -15.33 -8.05
C LEU A 136 -3.25 -14.60 -7.26
N ASP A 137 -4.46 -15.17 -7.20
CA ASP A 137 -5.56 -14.69 -6.39
C ASP A 137 -5.19 -14.55 -4.91
N LYS A 138 -4.47 -15.54 -4.35
CA LYS A 138 -3.99 -15.51 -2.97
C LYS A 138 -2.90 -14.47 -2.76
N ILE A 139 -2.01 -14.29 -3.75
CA ILE A 139 -0.98 -13.24 -3.71
C ILE A 139 -1.63 -11.85 -3.71
N VAL A 140 -2.65 -11.63 -4.55
CA VAL A 140 -3.40 -10.37 -4.57
C VAL A 140 -4.11 -10.14 -3.23
N ALA A 141 -4.83 -11.13 -2.69
CA ALA A 141 -5.50 -11.02 -1.41
C ALA A 141 -4.54 -10.66 -0.26
N TYR A 142 -3.37 -11.30 -0.23
CA TYR A 142 -2.30 -10.99 0.73
C TYR A 142 -1.81 -9.53 0.60
N ASN A 143 -1.55 -9.05 -0.61
CA ASN A 143 -1.10 -7.67 -0.83
C ASN A 143 -2.20 -6.63 -0.52
N GLU A 144 -3.48 -6.99 -0.67
CA GLU A 144 -4.59 -6.14 -0.25
C GLU A 144 -4.61 -5.96 1.28
N PHE A 145 -4.33 -7.03 2.04
CA PHE A 145 -4.16 -6.91 3.50
C PHE A 145 -3.00 -5.98 3.86
N ASP A 146 -1.82 -6.20 3.27
CA ASP A 146 -0.64 -5.34 3.53
C ASP A 146 -0.91 -3.87 3.15
N SER A 147 -1.67 -3.61 2.09
CA SER A 147 -2.07 -2.26 1.68
C SER A 147 -3.01 -1.61 2.69
N LEU A 148 -4.02 -2.34 3.18
CA LEU A 148 -4.94 -1.85 4.22
C LEU A 148 -4.20 -1.59 5.54
N THR A 149 -3.33 -2.51 5.96
CA THR A 149 -2.48 -2.35 7.14
C THR A 149 -1.59 -1.11 7.01
N THR A 150 -0.91 -0.95 5.87
CA THR A 150 -0.04 0.21 5.60
C THR A 150 -0.83 1.52 5.66
N TYR A 151 -2.04 1.56 5.08
CA TYR A 151 -2.90 2.74 5.10
C TYR A 151 -3.37 3.09 6.51
N LEU A 152 -3.77 2.11 7.33
CA LEU A 152 -4.18 2.34 8.71
C LEU A 152 -3.01 2.81 9.59
N VAL A 153 -1.80 2.29 9.37
CA VAL A 153 -0.58 2.79 10.04
C VAL A 153 -0.28 4.22 9.60
N TRP A 154 -0.43 4.55 8.31
CA TRP A 154 -0.30 5.92 7.84
C TRP A 154 -1.31 6.86 8.50
N LEU A 155 -2.58 6.48 8.62
CA LEU A 155 -3.59 7.27 9.35
C LEU A 155 -3.19 7.49 10.81
N ARG A 156 -2.63 6.46 11.48
CA ARG A 156 -2.12 6.57 12.85
C ARG A 156 -0.95 7.55 12.95
N VAL A 157 -0.02 7.52 11.99
CA VAL A 157 1.11 8.45 11.92
C VAL A 157 0.64 9.88 11.63
N ALA A 158 -0.29 10.06 10.70
CA ALA A 158 -0.87 11.36 10.39
C ALA A 158 -1.61 11.96 11.61
N HIS A 159 -2.36 11.13 12.34
CA HIS A 159 -2.98 11.52 13.61
C HIS A 159 -1.93 11.90 14.68
N PHE A 160 -0.86 11.10 14.83
CA PHE A 160 0.26 11.43 15.71
C PHE A 160 0.91 12.78 15.36
N GLY A 161 1.06 13.08 14.06
CA GLY A 161 1.56 14.35 13.57
C GLY A 161 0.59 15.53 13.68
N GLY A 162 -0.64 15.31 14.18
CA GLY A 162 -1.66 16.36 14.33
C GLY A 162 -2.39 16.75 13.04
N HIS A 163 -2.28 15.95 11.97
CA HIS A 163 -3.01 16.18 10.71
C HIS A 163 -4.49 15.79 10.80
N PHE A 164 -4.85 14.99 11.80
CA PHE A 164 -6.22 14.65 12.14
C PHE A 164 -6.47 14.91 13.62
N THR A 165 -7.63 15.44 13.97
CA THR A 165 -8.15 15.32 15.34
C THR A 165 -8.52 13.87 15.64
N THR A 166 -8.75 13.54 16.91
CA THR A 166 -9.23 12.20 17.30
C THR A 166 -10.51 11.81 16.56
N GLU A 167 -11.46 12.74 16.43
CA GLU A 167 -12.74 12.50 15.76
C GLU A 167 -12.54 12.29 14.25
N GLN A 168 -11.65 13.06 13.62
CA GLN A 168 -11.30 12.88 12.21
C GLN A 168 -10.61 11.53 12.00
N TYR A 169 -9.66 11.15 12.84
CA TYR A 169 -8.98 9.85 12.75
C TYR A 169 -9.94 8.67 12.92
N GLN A 170 -10.92 8.77 13.83
CA GLN A 170 -11.99 7.78 13.97
C GLN A 170 -12.86 7.71 12.72
N LYS A 171 -13.21 8.86 12.13
CA LYS A 171 -13.97 8.92 10.88
C LYS A 171 -13.21 8.28 9.71
N GLU A 172 -11.92 8.55 9.56
CA GLU A 172 -11.10 7.94 8.50
C GLU A 172 -11.02 6.41 8.65
N GLN A 173 -10.90 5.89 9.88
CA GLN A 173 -10.96 4.45 10.13
C GLN A 173 -12.34 3.86 9.77
N GLN A 174 -13.43 4.57 10.06
CA GLN A 174 -14.77 4.14 9.65
C GLN A 174 -14.89 4.08 8.12
N LEU A 175 -14.32 5.03 7.38
CA LEU A 175 -14.31 4.98 5.91
C LEU A 175 -13.57 3.73 5.37
N VAL A 176 -12.53 3.26 6.06
CA VAL A 176 -11.84 2.00 5.70
C VAL A 176 -12.74 0.80 5.97
N ARG A 177 -13.46 0.78 7.10
CA ARG A 177 -14.44 -0.28 7.41
C ARG A 177 -15.57 -0.32 6.37
N ASP A 178 -16.08 0.84 5.97
CA ASP A 178 -17.10 0.97 4.94
C ASP A 178 -16.59 0.53 3.56
N LEU A 179 -15.32 0.86 3.24
CA LEU A 179 -14.64 0.35 2.04
C LEU A 179 -14.59 -1.18 2.05
N ILE A 180 -14.13 -1.80 3.14
CA ILE A 180 -14.05 -3.26 3.26
C ILE A 180 -15.43 -3.90 3.07
N ALA A 181 -16.45 -3.41 3.78
CA ALA A 181 -17.82 -3.93 3.66
C ALA A 181 -18.36 -3.82 2.22
N ARG A 182 -18.07 -2.71 1.54
CA ARG A 182 -18.43 -2.50 0.14
C ARG A 182 -17.68 -3.46 -0.80
N GLU A 183 -16.39 -3.65 -0.63
CA GLU A 183 -15.59 -4.59 -1.44
C GLU A 183 -16.04 -6.05 -1.25
N VAL A 184 -16.43 -6.43 -0.03
CA VAL A 184 -17.01 -7.77 0.25
C VAL A 184 -18.36 -7.95 -0.45
N SER A 185 -19.25 -6.96 -0.35
CA SER A 185 -20.62 -7.07 -0.84
C SER A 185 -20.77 -6.87 -2.35
N GLU A 186 -20.09 -5.87 -2.92
CA GLU A 186 -20.21 -5.47 -4.33
C GLU A 186 -19.19 -6.18 -5.23
N ASN A 187 -17.97 -6.44 -4.74
CA ASN A 187 -16.87 -7.01 -5.52
C ASN A 187 -16.52 -8.46 -5.12
N HIS A 188 -17.27 -9.06 -4.20
CA HIS A 188 -17.09 -10.43 -3.73
C HIS A 188 -15.69 -10.76 -3.18
N LYS A 189 -14.99 -9.76 -2.61
CA LYS A 189 -13.68 -9.93 -1.96
C LYS A 189 -13.82 -10.54 -0.56
N THR A 190 -14.32 -11.77 -0.47
CA THR A 190 -14.71 -12.39 0.80
C THR A 190 -13.55 -12.61 1.78
N HIS A 191 -12.30 -12.67 1.30
CA HIS A 191 -11.11 -12.73 2.15
C HIS A 191 -10.96 -11.51 3.05
N LEU A 192 -11.53 -10.35 2.69
CA LEU A 192 -11.49 -9.15 3.53
C LEU A 192 -12.29 -9.30 4.83
N ASN A 193 -13.18 -10.30 4.93
CA ASN A 193 -13.84 -10.62 6.21
C ASN A 193 -12.82 -11.08 7.27
N ASP A 194 -11.74 -11.75 6.86
CA ASP A 194 -10.70 -12.20 7.79
C ASP A 194 -9.98 -10.99 8.39
N PHE A 195 -9.68 -9.99 7.55
CA PHE A 195 -9.11 -8.72 7.99
C PHE A 195 -10.04 -7.98 8.97
N GLN A 196 -11.33 -7.89 8.64
CA GLN A 196 -12.31 -7.22 9.50
C GLN A 196 -12.49 -7.95 10.85
N THR A 197 -12.54 -9.28 10.82
CA THR A 197 -12.64 -10.10 12.03
C THR A 197 -11.42 -9.90 12.94
N GLU A 198 -10.22 -9.92 12.37
CA GLU A 198 -9.00 -9.69 13.14
C GLU A 198 -8.93 -8.27 13.70
N TRP A 199 -9.38 -7.27 12.93
CA TRP A 199 -9.42 -5.89 13.38
C TRP A 199 -10.36 -5.73 14.58
N ASP A 200 -11.56 -6.29 14.51
CA ASP A 200 -12.52 -6.27 15.62
C ASP A 200 -11.98 -6.96 16.87
N ARG A 201 -11.29 -8.10 16.69
CA ARG A 201 -10.64 -8.83 17.79
C ARG A 201 -9.56 -7.98 18.48
N LEU A 202 -8.70 -7.31 17.71
CA LEU A 202 -7.63 -6.47 18.23
C LEU A 202 -8.16 -5.21 18.94
N GLU A 203 -9.24 -4.60 18.42
CA GLU A 203 -9.88 -3.46 19.09
C GLU A 203 -10.54 -3.86 20.42
N ALA A 204 -11.19 -5.03 20.47
CA ALA A 204 -11.79 -5.54 21.70
C ALA A 204 -10.75 -5.80 22.81
N LEU A 205 -9.52 -6.18 22.46
CA LEU A 205 -8.44 -6.39 23.44
C LEU A 205 -7.88 -5.10 24.05
N ARG A 206 -8.21 -3.93 23.49
CA ARG A 206 -7.72 -2.62 23.95
C ARG A 206 -8.72 -1.87 24.83
N GLN A 207 -9.95 -2.39 24.95
CA GLN A 207 -11.00 -1.86 25.83
C GLN A 207 -10.86 -2.46 27.24
#